data_AF-A0A7C4D899-F1
#
_entry.id   AF-A0A7C4D899-F1
#
_cell.length_a   1.000
_cell.length_b   1.000
_cell.length_c   1.000
_cell.angle_alpha   90.00
_cell.angle_beta   90.00
_cell.angle_gamma   90.00
#
_symmetry.space_group_name_H-M   'P 1'
#
loop_
_entity.id
_entity.type
_entity.pdbx_description
1 polymer ?
#
loop_
_entity_poly.entity_id
_entity_poly.type
_entity_poly.pdbx_seq_one_letter_code
_entity_poly.pdbx_strand_id
1 'polypeptide(L)'
;MENIILKSIIEGVHLAVYSSIKPGSIHRLRLDSEAQVIVSNTLSVIDYIIEAINYGEKIRRGDIALTSIEIGKLIAKALRESYRWNSGRVYPQLIIPQLIYSIALSHSNVDSFLEGSGKVRESLKAILSINRWSEIREIINVLNSSGRRDMYEHLEATGITRLANIGSSVSLSELFRVLSSRWIGFSTLDIVEYNIPVYVKKLIDYYRTYKDTTSSIIALYLDFIRDKSPNWVREYIDQSLKYKLMTTREGAKILFELDNKMRRENIIYDEYVHLLALVIALGVFDGLRP
;
A
#
# COMPACT_ATOMS: atom_id res chain seq x y z
N MET A 1 -5.50 10.17 18.32
CA MET A 1 -5.75 9.47 17.05
C MET A 1 -4.58 9.65 16.08
N GLU A 2 -4.08 10.88 15.88
CA GLU A 2 -2.92 11.20 15.04
C GLU A 2 -1.69 10.28 15.23
N ASN A 3 -1.21 10.14 16.46
CA ASN A 3 -0.06 9.29 16.76
C ASN A 3 -0.29 7.79 16.43
N ILE A 4 -1.54 7.30 16.42
CA ILE A 4 -1.83 5.89 16.16
C ILE A 4 -1.77 5.62 14.65
N ILE A 5 -2.37 6.50 13.83
CA ILE A 5 -2.37 6.36 12.36
C ILE A 5 -0.91 6.37 11.84
N LEU A 6 -0.12 7.36 12.25
CA LEU A 6 1.28 7.46 11.82
C LEU A 6 2.11 6.24 12.23
N LYS A 7 2.02 5.83 13.51
CA LYS A 7 2.74 4.64 14.00
C LYS A 7 2.33 3.38 13.25
N SER A 8 1.03 3.22 12.98
CA SER A 8 0.52 2.06 12.26
C SER A 8 1.04 1.99 10.82
N ILE A 9 1.15 3.13 10.13
CA ILE A 9 1.74 3.20 8.79
C ILE A 9 3.22 2.82 8.81
N ILE A 10 4.01 3.40 9.72
CA ILE A 10 5.45 3.13 9.82
C ILE A 10 5.69 1.66 10.19
N GLU A 11 4.98 1.15 11.20
CA GLU A 11 5.09 -0.22 11.66
C GLU A 11 4.62 -1.22 10.59
N GLY A 12 3.55 -0.91 9.87
CA GLY A 12 3.06 -1.73 8.76
C GLY A 12 4.09 -1.91 7.64
N VAL A 13 4.78 -0.84 7.27
CA VAL A 13 5.88 -0.89 6.29
C VAL A 13 7.06 -1.69 6.83
N HIS A 14 7.45 -1.44 8.08
CA HIS A 14 8.55 -2.17 8.73
C HIS A 14 8.28 -3.68 8.73
N LEU A 15 7.08 -4.10 9.13
CA LEU A 15 6.66 -5.48 9.19
C LEU A 15 6.55 -6.14 7.80
N ALA A 16 6.05 -5.42 6.80
CA ALA A 16 5.99 -5.92 5.43
C ALA A 16 7.38 -6.21 4.85
N VAL A 17 8.32 -5.28 5.06
CA VAL A 17 9.69 -5.38 4.52
C VAL A 17 10.53 -6.40 5.31
N TYR A 18 10.52 -6.31 6.64
CA TYR A 18 11.41 -7.08 7.52
C TYR A 18 10.78 -8.35 8.11
N SER A 19 9.61 -8.76 7.63
CA SER A 19 9.15 -10.14 7.84
C SER A 19 10.15 -11.14 7.23
N SER A 20 10.11 -12.37 7.76
CA SER A 20 10.91 -13.50 7.30
C SER A 20 10.55 -13.93 5.87
N ILE A 21 10.94 -15.13 5.46
CA ILE A 21 10.94 -15.57 4.06
C ILE A 21 9.55 -15.41 3.43
N LYS A 22 9.43 -14.42 2.55
CA LYS A 22 8.34 -14.21 1.60
C LYS A 22 8.86 -14.62 0.22
N PRO A 23 8.55 -15.85 -0.25
CA PRO A 23 9.20 -16.42 -1.44
C PRO A 23 9.02 -15.58 -2.69
N GLY A 24 10.11 -15.31 -3.41
CA GLY A 24 10.10 -14.48 -4.62
C GLY A 24 9.91 -12.98 -4.33
N SER A 25 10.04 -12.53 -3.07
CA SER A 25 9.82 -11.14 -2.67
C SER A 25 10.89 -10.63 -1.71
N ILE A 26 10.88 -9.35 -1.37
CA ILE A 26 11.82 -8.74 -0.42
C ILE A 26 11.56 -9.30 1.00
N HIS A 27 12.60 -9.73 1.71
CA HIS A 27 12.49 -10.20 3.09
C HIS A 27 13.80 -10.07 3.89
N ARG A 28 13.69 -10.11 5.23
CA ARG A 28 14.80 -9.85 6.17
C ARG A 28 16.05 -10.71 5.97
N LEU A 29 15.89 -11.98 5.57
CA LEU A 29 17.03 -12.89 5.40
C LEU A 29 17.83 -12.68 4.11
N ARG A 30 17.49 -11.67 3.32
CA ARG A 30 18.19 -11.32 2.08
C ARG A 30 18.75 -9.90 2.21
N LEU A 31 19.99 -9.72 1.77
CA LEU A 31 20.59 -8.40 1.62
C LEU A 31 20.02 -7.76 0.35
N ASP A 32 18.86 -7.10 0.49
CA ASP A 32 18.25 -6.35 -0.59
C ASP A 32 18.25 -4.87 -0.28
N SER A 33 18.96 -4.07 -1.10
CA SER A 33 18.96 -2.62 -0.95
C SER A 33 17.55 -2.04 -1.12
N GLU A 34 16.67 -2.73 -1.85
CA GLU A 34 15.29 -2.30 -2.08
C GLU A 34 14.47 -2.27 -0.79
N ALA A 35 14.77 -3.18 0.16
CA ALA A 35 14.14 -3.17 1.48
C ALA A 35 14.33 -1.81 2.18
N GLN A 36 15.55 -1.29 2.16
CA GLN A 36 15.88 -0.02 2.79
C GLN A 36 15.20 1.14 2.09
N VAL A 37 15.15 1.11 0.75
CA VAL A 37 14.53 2.18 -0.04
C VAL A 37 13.02 2.23 0.17
N ILE A 38 12.33 1.09 0.27
CA ILE A 38 10.89 1.07 0.57
C ILE A 38 10.59 1.70 1.94
N VAL A 39 11.35 1.33 2.97
CA VAL A 39 11.20 1.92 4.31
C VAL A 39 11.51 3.41 4.28
N SER A 40 12.61 3.78 3.62
CA SER A 40 13.06 5.17 3.49
C SER A 40 12.08 6.04 2.70
N ASN A 41 11.32 5.48 1.75
CA ASN A 41 10.22 6.17 1.07
C ASN A 41 9.14 6.61 2.07
N THR A 42 8.72 5.75 2.99
CA THR A 42 7.76 6.13 4.04
C THR A 42 8.36 7.11 5.05
N LEU A 43 9.61 6.90 5.48
CA LEU A 43 10.28 7.82 6.41
C LEU A 43 10.40 9.24 5.83
N SER A 44 10.75 9.34 4.54
CA SER A 44 10.93 10.62 3.85
C SER A 44 9.67 11.48 3.74
N VAL A 45 8.48 10.90 4.00
CA VAL A 45 7.19 11.60 3.85
C VAL A 45 6.39 11.67 5.15
N ILE A 46 7.01 11.40 6.31
CA ILE A 46 6.35 11.44 7.63
C ILE A 46 5.64 12.78 7.85
N ASP A 47 6.29 13.90 7.54
CA ASP A 47 5.69 15.23 7.73
C ASP A 47 4.43 15.43 6.89
N TYR A 48 4.40 14.85 5.67
CA TYR A 48 3.22 14.91 4.80
C TYR A 48 2.12 13.93 5.23
N ILE A 49 2.48 12.81 5.86
CA ILE A 49 1.52 11.92 6.51
C ILE A 49 0.85 12.65 7.68
N ILE A 50 1.61 13.40 8.48
CA ILE A 50 1.09 14.24 9.56
C ILE A 50 0.18 15.34 8.98
N GLU A 51 0.59 16.02 7.91
CA GLU A 51 -0.25 17.01 7.23
C GLU A 51 -1.57 16.39 6.71
N ALA A 52 -1.51 15.19 6.12
CA ALA A 52 -2.68 14.42 5.67
C ALA A 52 -3.65 14.10 6.83
N ILE A 53 -3.13 13.65 7.97
CA ILE A 53 -3.94 13.39 9.17
C ILE A 53 -4.63 14.68 9.62
N ASN A 54 -3.91 15.79 9.66
CA ASN A 54 -4.43 17.09 10.06
C ASN A 54 -5.53 17.60 9.10
N TYR A 55 -5.42 17.34 7.79
CA TYR A 55 -6.52 17.60 6.86
C TYR A 55 -7.77 16.79 7.21
N GLY A 56 -7.63 15.49 7.46
CA GLY A 56 -8.75 14.64 7.88
C GLY A 56 -9.44 15.16 9.15
N GLU A 57 -8.67 15.60 10.14
CA GLU A 57 -9.23 16.13 11.39
C GLU A 57 -10.00 17.43 11.18
N LYS A 58 -9.44 18.38 10.42
CA LYS A 58 -10.09 19.66 10.12
C LYS A 58 -11.38 19.48 9.33
N ILE A 59 -11.39 18.56 8.35
CA ILE A 59 -12.61 18.23 7.60
C ILE A 59 -13.68 17.66 8.53
N ARG A 60 -13.30 16.72 9.40
CA ARG A 60 -14.22 16.14 10.37
C ARG A 60 -14.83 17.17 11.32
N ARG A 61 -14.04 18.13 11.78
CA ARG A 61 -14.49 19.22 12.67
C ARG A 61 -15.36 20.25 11.94
N GLY A 62 -15.38 20.22 10.60
CA GLY A 62 -16.06 21.23 9.78
C GLY A 62 -15.26 22.53 9.62
N ASP A 63 -13.99 22.54 10.02
CA ASP A 63 -13.11 23.72 9.92
C ASP A 63 -12.77 24.04 8.46
N ILE A 64 -12.71 23.02 7.60
CA ILE A 64 -12.47 23.14 6.16
C ILE A 64 -13.40 22.21 5.39
N ALA A 65 -13.78 22.62 4.18
CA ALA A 65 -14.54 21.76 3.27
C ALA A 65 -13.61 20.71 2.64
N LEU A 66 -14.14 19.50 2.39
CA LEU A 66 -13.40 18.48 1.64
C LEU A 66 -13.02 18.94 0.22
N THR A 67 -13.80 19.85 -0.37
CA THR A 67 -13.51 20.40 -1.69
C THR A 67 -12.38 21.42 -1.68
N SER A 68 -11.93 21.90 -0.50
CA SER A 68 -10.88 22.92 -0.42
C SER A 68 -9.48 22.35 -0.17
N ILE A 69 -9.32 21.07 0.17
CA ILE A 69 -7.99 20.48 0.43
C ILE A 69 -7.18 20.31 -0.86
N GLU A 70 -5.93 20.72 -0.88
CA GLU A 70 -5.03 20.60 -2.03
C GLU A 70 -4.29 19.24 -2.02
N ILE A 71 -5.01 18.12 -2.16
CA ILE A 71 -4.43 16.76 -2.12
C ILE A 71 -3.37 16.54 -3.20
N GLY A 72 -3.58 17.01 -4.42
CA GLY A 72 -2.62 16.87 -5.52
C GLY A 72 -1.31 17.55 -5.20
N LYS A 73 -1.37 18.73 -4.55
CA LYS A 73 -0.20 19.47 -4.09
C LYS A 73 0.49 18.78 -2.92
N LEU A 74 -0.27 18.23 -1.96
CA LEU A 74 0.28 17.44 -0.86
C LEU A 74 1.05 16.22 -1.39
N ILE A 75 0.43 15.46 -2.29
CA ILE A 75 1.05 14.31 -2.97
C ILE A 75 2.31 14.74 -3.71
N ALA A 76 2.25 15.84 -4.48
CA ALA A 76 3.39 16.28 -5.25
C ALA A 76 4.57 16.73 -4.39
N LYS A 77 4.31 17.42 -3.27
CA LYS A 77 5.37 17.74 -2.30
C LYS A 77 5.99 16.47 -1.72
N ALA A 78 5.16 15.51 -1.30
CA ALA A 78 5.63 14.24 -0.73
C ALA A 78 6.49 13.44 -1.71
N LEU A 79 6.06 13.31 -2.96
CA LEU A 79 6.82 12.57 -3.99
C LEU A 79 8.13 13.27 -4.36
N ARG A 80 8.16 14.61 -4.42
CA ARG A 80 9.43 15.35 -4.64
C ARG A 80 10.39 15.22 -3.47
N GLU A 81 9.88 15.26 -2.24
CA GLU A 81 10.72 15.03 -1.05
C GLU A 81 11.30 13.63 -1.07
N SER A 82 10.46 12.63 -1.31
CA SER A 82 10.91 11.25 -1.38
C SER A 82 11.91 11.02 -2.51
N TYR A 83 11.73 11.67 -3.66
CA TYR A 83 12.69 11.65 -4.76
C TYR A 83 14.06 12.18 -4.36
N ARG A 84 14.10 13.32 -3.67
CA ARG A 84 15.34 13.93 -3.19
C ARG A 84 16.02 13.07 -2.12
N TRP A 85 15.24 12.58 -1.16
CA TRP A 85 15.73 11.78 -0.05
C TRP A 85 16.28 10.42 -0.51
N ASN A 86 15.60 9.76 -1.44
CA ASN A 86 15.91 8.40 -1.89
C ASN A 86 16.73 8.35 -3.18
N SER A 87 17.44 9.43 -3.52
CA SER A 87 18.31 9.51 -4.71
C SER A 87 17.61 9.04 -6.00
N GLY A 88 16.36 9.45 -6.18
CA GLY A 88 15.54 9.15 -7.36
C GLY A 88 14.68 7.89 -7.29
N ARG A 89 14.81 7.04 -6.26
CA ARG A 89 14.03 5.82 -6.11
C ARG A 89 12.74 6.07 -5.32
N VAL A 90 11.64 6.31 -6.03
CA VAL A 90 10.34 6.67 -5.45
C VAL A 90 9.27 5.61 -5.70
N TYR A 91 8.45 5.35 -4.69
CA TYR A 91 7.31 4.43 -4.73
C TYR A 91 5.98 5.15 -4.54
N PRO A 92 5.41 5.80 -5.58
CA PRO A 92 4.09 6.43 -5.49
C PRO A 92 2.98 5.45 -5.10
N GLN A 93 3.09 4.19 -5.53
CA GLN A 93 2.15 3.10 -5.17
C GLN A 93 2.14 2.77 -3.67
N LEU A 94 3.08 3.29 -2.89
CA LEU A 94 3.12 3.19 -1.44
C LEU A 94 2.74 4.53 -0.80
N ILE A 95 3.40 5.61 -1.21
CA ILE A 95 3.25 6.94 -0.63
C ILE A 95 1.83 7.48 -0.83
N ILE A 96 1.29 7.40 -2.04
CA ILE A 96 -0.03 7.97 -2.33
C ILE A 96 -1.12 7.27 -1.50
N PRO A 97 -1.22 5.93 -1.49
CA PRO A 97 -2.19 5.27 -0.63
C PRO A 97 -2.01 5.60 0.86
N GLN A 98 -0.77 5.71 1.37
CA GLN A 98 -0.52 6.12 2.76
C GLN A 98 -1.14 7.48 3.06
N LEU A 99 -0.88 8.49 2.24
CA LEU A 99 -1.45 9.83 2.41
C LEU A 99 -2.98 9.83 2.35
N ILE A 100 -3.57 9.12 1.38
CA ILE A 100 -5.02 9.06 1.22
C ILE A 100 -5.68 8.33 2.40
N TYR A 101 -5.12 7.21 2.85
CA TYR A 101 -5.62 6.51 4.04
C TYR A 101 -5.45 7.33 5.32
N SER A 102 -4.37 8.10 5.45
CA SER A 102 -4.19 9.03 6.57
C SER A 102 -5.29 10.07 6.67
N ILE A 103 -5.67 10.70 5.55
CA ILE A 103 -6.82 11.62 5.50
C ILE A 103 -8.09 10.84 5.84
N ALA A 104 -8.28 9.68 5.22
CA ALA A 104 -9.54 8.94 5.31
C ALA A 104 -9.84 8.43 6.72
N LEU A 105 -8.85 7.82 7.38
CA LEU A 105 -8.95 7.32 8.76
C LEU A 105 -9.24 8.47 9.72
N SER A 106 -8.46 9.55 9.62
CA SER A 106 -8.61 10.75 10.45
C SER A 106 -9.98 11.43 10.28
N HIS A 107 -10.45 11.55 9.03
CA HIS A 107 -11.78 12.09 8.72
C HIS A 107 -12.91 11.20 9.27
N SER A 108 -12.76 9.87 9.15
CA SER A 108 -13.78 8.91 9.59
C SER A 108 -13.89 8.73 11.11
N ASN A 109 -12.83 9.08 11.85
CA ASN A 109 -12.73 8.98 13.31
C ASN A 109 -13.19 7.62 13.86
N VAL A 110 -12.61 6.56 13.29
CA VAL A 110 -12.82 5.19 13.70
C VAL A 110 -11.72 4.76 14.67
N ASP A 111 -12.06 3.96 15.67
CA ASP A 111 -11.06 3.38 16.60
C ASP A 111 -10.55 2.02 16.11
N SER A 112 -11.35 1.34 15.28
CA SER A 112 -10.98 0.13 14.53
C SER A 112 -11.32 0.30 13.05
N PHE A 113 -10.38 -0.02 12.18
CA PHE A 113 -10.57 -0.07 10.74
C PHE A 113 -11.59 -1.15 10.35
N LEU A 114 -11.52 -2.37 10.88
CA LEU A 114 -12.47 -3.43 10.53
C LEU A 114 -13.91 -3.08 10.93
N GLU A 115 -14.13 -2.63 12.16
CA GLU A 115 -15.46 -2.24 12.65
C GLU A 115 -15.97 -0.97 11.95
N GLY A 116 -15.06 -0.03 11.67
CA GLY A 116 -15.34 1.24 11.02
C GLY A 116 -15.23 1.23 9.49
N SER A 117 -15.05 0.07 8.87
CA SER A 117 -14.62 -0.04 7.45
C SER A 117 -15.58 0.64 6.48
N GLY A 118 -16.88 0.64 6.76
CA GLY A 118 -17.88 1.38 5.98
C GLY A 118 -17.67 2.90 6.03
N LYS A 119 -17.40 3.47 7.20
CA LYS A 119 -17.11 4.92 7.36
C LYS A 119 -15.81 5.30 6.66
N VAL A 120 -14.78 4.45 6.76
CA VAL A 120 -13.52 4.65 6.06
C VAL A 120 -13.73 4.60 4.55
N ARG A 121 -14.54 3.67 4.04
CA ARG A 121 -14.88 3.58 2.62
C ARG A 121 -15.61 4.83 2.12
N GLU A 122 -16.60 5.34 2.85
CA GLU A 122 -17.30 6.58 2.46
C GLU A 122 -16.36 7.78 2.48
N SER A 123 -15.46 7.85 3.46
CA SER A 123 -14.39 8.86 3.53
C SER A 123 -13.46 8.79 2.31
N LEU A 124 -12.96 7.60 1.96
CA LEU A 124 -12.17 7.36 0.76
C LEU A 124 -12.93 7.76 -0.51
N LYS A 125 -14.20 7.36 -0.63
CA LYS A 125 -15.03 7.70 -1.79
C LYS A 125 -15.17 9.21 -1.95
N ALA A 126 -15.40 9.94 -0.86
CA ALA A 126 -15.52 11.39 -0.90
C ALA A 126 -14.20 12.05 -1.34
N ILE A 127 -13.06 11.59 -0.80
CA ILE A 127 -11.71 12.07 -1.16
C ILE A 127 -11.40 11.78 -2.64
N LEU A 128 -11.64 10.54 -3.09
CA LEU A 128 -11.30 10.07 -4.42
C LEU A 128 -12.24 10.61 -5.51
N SER A 129 -13.40 11.14 -5.13
CA SER A 129 -14.33 11.82 -6.04
C SER A 129 -13.87 13.23 -6.44
N ILE A 130 -12.78 13.74 -5.86
CA ILE A 130 -12.19 15.01 -6.30
C ILE A 130 -11.79 14.90 -7.77
N ASN A 131 -12.34 15.81 -8.57
CA ASN A 131 -12.19 15.86 -10.03
C ASN A 131 -11.65 17.22 -10.52
N ARG A 132 -11.01 17.98 -9.62
CA ARG A 132 -10.38 19.25 -9.97
C ARG A 132 -9.15 19.00 -10.83
N TRP A 133 -9.17 19.54 -12.05
CA TRP A 133 -8.06 19.40 -12.99
C TRP A 133 -6.72 19.86 -12.41
N SER A 134 -6.69 20.95 -11.64
CA SER A 134 -5.47 21.43 -10.98
C SER A 134 -4.82 20.36 -10.09
N GLU A 135 -5.62 19.61 -9.35
CA GLU A 135 -5.14 18.55 -8.45
C GLU A 135 -4.60 17.36 -9.24
N ILE A 136 -5.33 16.93 -10.26
CA ILE A 136 -4.96 15.79 -11.10
C ILE A 136 -3.70 16.09 -11.92
N ARG A 137 -3.64 17.29 -12.50
CA ARG A 137 -2.48 17.76 -13.25
C ARG A 137 -1.23 17.79 -12.38
N GLU A 138 -1.35 18.21 -11.13
CA GLU A 138 -0.21 18.26 -10.20
C GLU A 138 0.34 16.85 -9.92
N ILE A 139 -0.54 15.84 -9.78
CA ILE A 139 -0.15 14.43 -9.64
C ILE A 139 0.52 13.90 -10.92
N ILE A 140 -0.06 14.17 -12.09
CA ILE A 140 0.50 13.73 -13.38
C ILE A 140 1.89 14.35 -13.59
N ASN A 141 2.03 15.65 -13.36
CA ASN A 141 3.28 16.37 -13.51
C ASN A 141 4.35 15.84 -12.56
N VAL A 142 4.00 15.57 -11.30
CA VAL A 142 5.00 15.11 -10.34
C VAL A 142 5.53 13.73 -10.72
N LEU A 143 4.69 12.81 -11.22
CA LEU A 143 5.15 11.48 -11.67
C LEU A 143 6.24 11.58 -12.74
N ASN A 144 6.09 12.51 -13.69
CA ASN A 144 7.12 12.77 -14.69
C ASN A 144 8.40 13.37 -14.06
N SER A 145 8.26 14.31 -13.12
CA SER A 145 9.41 14.98 -12.49
C SER A 145 10.12 14.18 -11.39
N SER A 146 9.48 13.15 -10.83
CA SER A 146 9.99 12.34 -9.71
C SER A 146 10.51 10.97 -10.15
N GLY A 147 11.03 10.88 -11.38
CA GLY A 147 11.62 9.64 -11.91
C GLY A 147 10.63 8.51 -12.21
N ARG A 148 9.32 8.77 -12.20
CA ARG A 148 8.26 7.77 -12.48
C ARG A 148 7.61 8.00 -13.82
N ARG A 149 8.47 8.19 -14.83
CA ARG A 149 8.06 8.35 -16.23
C ARG A 149 7.30 7.13 -16.75
N ASP A 150 7.61 5.94 -16.24
CA ASP A 150 6.86 4.71 -16.51
C ASP A 150 5.36 4.83 -16.15
N MET A 151 5.05 5.45 -15.00
CA MET A 151 3.68 5.73 -14.57
C MET A 151 3.02 6.82 -15.41
N TYR A 152 3.77 7.88 -15.73
CA TYR A 152 3.29 8.94 -16.61
C TYR A 152 2.93 8.43 -18.01
N GLU A 153 3.82 7.67 -18.65
CA GLU A 153 3.62 7.10 -19.98
C GLU A 153 2.42 6.14 -20.02
N HIS A 154 2.19 5.37 -18.94
CA HIS A 154 1.00 4.54 -18.82
C HIS A 154 -0.30 5.37 -18.77
N LEU A 155 -0.30 6.49 -18.04
CA LEU A 155 -1.43 7.41 -18.02
C LEU A 155 -1.66 8.09 -19.38
N GLU A 156 -0.60 8.37 -20.13
CA GLU A 156 -0.73 8.88 -21.50
C GLU A 156 -1.30 7.85 -22.46
N ALA A 157 -0.80 6.62 -22.41
CA ALA A 157 -1.22 5.52 -23.28
C ALA A 157 -2.69 5.15 -23.09
N THR A 158 -3.22 5.28 -21.87
CA THR A 158 -4.63 5.04 -21.54
C THR A 158 -5.55 6.22 -21.88
N GLY A 159 -5.00 7.34 -22.35
CA GLY A 159 -5.77 8.53 -22.72
C GLY A 159 -6.23 9.38 -21.54
N ILE A 160 -5.90 9.02 -20.28
CA ILE A 160 -6.27 9.81 -19.10
C ILE A 160 -5.71 11.23 -19.18
N THR A 161 -4.46 11.40 -19.62
CA THR A 161 -3.86 12.73 -19.73
C THR A 161 -4.62 13.61 -20.73
N ARG A 162 -5.09 13.03 -21.84
CA ARG A 162 -5.91 13.73 -22.85
C ARG A 162 -7.30 14.07 -22.31
N LEU A 163 -7.98 13.12 -21.67
CA LEU A 163 -9.30 13.33 -21.08
C LEU A 163 -9.25 14.42 -20.00
N ALA A 164 -8.23 14.39 -19.16
CA ALA A 164 -8.08 15.37 -18.09
C ALA A 164 -7.76 16.78 -18.66
N ASN A 165 -7.04 16.88 -19.79
CA ASN A 165 -6.79 18.15 -20.50
C ASN A 165 -8.05 18.75 -21.18
N ILE A 166 -9.01 17.93 -21.60
CA ILE A 166 -10.22 18.37 -22.33
C ILE A 166 -11.31 18.92 -21.39
N GLY A 167 -11.08 18.90 -20.07
CA GLY A 167 -12.08 19.30 -19.08
C GLY A 167 -13.12 18.22 -18.78
N SER A 168 -12.90 16.99 -19.28
CA SER A 168 -13.62 15.81 -18.80
C SER A 168 -13.35 15.64 -17.31
N SER A 169 -14.37 15.31 -16.53
CA SER A 169 -14.29 15.14 -15.08
C SER A 169 -13.54 13.86 -14.67
N VAL A 170 -12.27 13.74 -15.06
CA VAL A 170 -11.41 12.70 -14.51
C VAL A 170 -11.36 12.89 -13.00
N SER A 171 -11.55 11.83 -12.24
CA SER A 171 -11.45 11.86 -10.78
C SER A 171 -10.14 11.22 -10.31
N LEU A 172 -9.74 11.47 -9.06
CA LEU A 172 -8.63 10.74 -8.45
C LEU A 172 -8.88 9.22 -8.45
N SER A 173 -10.13 8.79 -8.28
CA SER A 173 -10.55 7.40 -8.39
C SER A 173 -10.18 6.80 -9.75
N GLU A 174 -10.51 7.50 -10.85
CA GLU A 174 -10.20 7.03 -12.21
C GLU A 174 -8.69 7.00 -12.47
N LEU A 175 -7.96 8.03 -12.01
CA LEU A 175 -6.50 8.10 -12.11
C LEU A 175 -5.84 6.89 -11.43
N PHE A 176 -6.18 6.62 -10.17
CA PHE A 176 -5.57 5.54 -9.41
C PHE A 176 -6.03 4.15 -9.88
N ARG A 177 -7.25 4.02 -10.41
CA ARG A 177 -7.71 2.78 -11.05
C ARG A 177 -6.91 2.45 -12.32
N VAL A 178 -6.51 3.45 -13.11
CA VAL A 178 -5.62 3.18 -14.26
C VAL A 178 -4.22 2.81 -13.80
N LEU A 179 -3.69 3.43 -12.74
CA LEU A 179 -2.39 3.04 -12.18
C LEU A 179 -2.43 1.64 -11.55
N SER A 180 -3.55 1.24 -10.93
CA SER A 180 -3.68 -0.07 -10.29
C SER A 180 -3.59 -1.24 -11.28
N SER A 181 -3.81 -1.00 -12.58
CA SER A 181 -3.65 -2.01 -13.63
C SER A 181 -2.21 -2.50 -13.81
N ARG A 182 -1.21 -1.77 -13.29
CA ARG A 182 0.21 -2.14 -13.33
C ARG A 182 0.88 -2.13 -11.96
N TRP A 183 0.45 -1.24 -11.07
CA TRP A 183 1.07 -1.03 -9.76
C TRP A 183 0.07 -1.38 -8.65
N ILE A 184 0.18 -2.61 -8.14
CA ILE A 184 -0.82 -3.22 -7.26
C ILE A 184 -1.09 -2.41 -5.98
N GLY A 185 -0.13 -1.61 -5.50
CA GLY A 185 -0.35 -0.74 -4.33
C GLY A 185 -1.53 0.24 -4.53
N PHE A 186 -1.80 0.69 -5.76
CA PHE A 186 -2.97 1.54 -6.03
C PHE A 186 -4.30 0.80 -5.96
N SER A 187 -4.32 -0.54 -5.99
CA SER A 187 -5.57 -1.30 -5.88
C SER A 187 -6.25 -1.09 -4.53
N THR A 188 -5.53 -0.61 -3.51
CA THR A 188 -6.13 -0.25 -2.22
C THR A 188 -7.03 0.98 -2.30
N LEU A 189 -6.88 1.79 -3.35
CA LEU A 189 -7.69 2.99 -3.59
C LEU A 189 -8.84 2.72 -4.56
N ASP A 190 -9.00 1.47 -5.04
CA ASP A 190 -10.17 1.10 -5.83
C ASP A 190 -11.38 0.86 -4.92
N ILE A 191 -12.30 1.84 -4.92
CA ILE A 191 -13.53 1.80 -4.11
C ILE A 191 -14.62 0.90 -4.71
N VAL A 192 -14.50 0.52 -6.00
CA VAL A 192 -15.47 -0.36 -6.68
C VAL A 192 -15.23 -1.78 -6.19
N GLU A 193 -13.98 -2.25 -6.26
CA GLU A 193 -13.53 -3.56 -5.78
C GLU A 193 -12.84 -3.45 -4.42
N TYR A 194 -13.53 -2.85 -3.43
CA TYR A 194 -12.95 -2.54 -2.12
C TYR A 194 -12.72 -3.78 -1.23
N ASN A 195 -11.68 -4.54 -1.54
CA ASN A 195 -11.31 -5.80 -0.88
C ASN A 195 -10.43 -5.62 0.38
N ILE A 196 -10.06 -4.39 0.72
CA ILE A 196 -9.13 -4.12 1.83
C ILE A 196 -9.62 -4.63 3.19
N PRO A 197 -10.90 -4.44 3.58
CA PRO A 197 -11.41 -5.05 4.81
C PRO A 197 -11.30 -6.58 4.82
N VAL A 198 -11.44 -7.24 3.66
CA VAL A 198 -11.27 -8.69 3.55
C VAL A 198 -9.83 -9.09 3.81
N TYR A 199 -8.86 -8.37 3.25
CA TYR A 199 -7.44 -8.66 3.47
C TYR A 199 -7.00 -8.39 4.91
N VAL A 200 -7.46 -7.29 5.52
CA VAL A 200 -7.18 -7.00 6.93
C VAL A 200 -7.81 -8.08 7.82
N LYS A 201 -9.04 -8.50 7.54
CA LYS A 201 -9.69 -9.58 8.29
C LYS A 201 -8.90 -10.89 8.20
N LYS A 202 -8.47 -11.28 7.00
CA LYS A 202 -7.62 -12.47 6.79
C LYS A 202 -6.32 -12.37 7.59
N LEU A 203 -5.66 -11.22 7.60
CA LEU A 203 -4.44 -11.00 8.39
C LEU A 203 -4.67 -11.25 9.88
N ILE A 204 -5.75 -10.69 10.45
CA ILE A 204 -6.12 -10.88 11.85
C ILE A 204 -6.49 -12.34 12.13
N ASP A 205 -7.21 -13.01 11.23
CA ASP A 205 -7.55 -14.42 11.38
C ASP A 205 -6.29 -15.30 11.36
N TYR A 206 -5.34 -15.05 10.46
CA TYR A 206 -4.04 -15.72 10.48
C TYR A 206 -3.24 -15.42 11.75
N TYR A 207 -3.33 -14.20 12.30
CA TYR A 207 -2.70 -13.86 13.57
C TYR A 207 -3.27 -14.67 14.73
N ARG A 208 -4.59 -14.88 14.76
CA ARG A 208 -5.24 -15.76 15.74
C ARG A 208 -4.85 -17.22 15.55
N THR A 209 -4.71 -17.70 14.31
CA THR A 209 -4.33 -19.09 14.00
C THR A 209 -2.89 -19.40 14.36
N TYR A 210 -1.94 -18.58 13.90
CA TYR A 210 -0.51 -18.85 14.08
C TYR A 210 0.05 -18.32 15.39
N LYS A 211 -0.59 -17.31 16.01
CA LYS A 211 -0.07 -16.58 17.18
C LYS A 211 1.34 -16.03 16.96
N ASP A 212 1.66 -15.68 15.72
CA ASP A 212 2.95 -15.16 15.29
C ASP A 212 2.73 -14.19 14.12
N THR A 213 3.06 -12.92 14.33
CA THR A 213 2.87 -11.85 13.33
C THR A 213 3.64 -12.14 12.04
N THR A 214 4.83 -12.73 12.14
CA THR A 214 5.64 -13.05 10.96
C THR A 214 4.93 -14.05 10.06
N SER A 215 4.44 -15.15 10.62
CA SER A 215 3.73 -16.19 9.88
C SER A 215 2.40 -15.69 9.34
N SER A 216 1.70 -14.80 10.04
CA SER A 216 0.46 -14.19 9.53
C SER A 216 0.69 -13.30 8.31
N ILE A 217 1.77 -12.51 8.34
CA ILE A 217 2.19 -11.68 7.21
C ILE A 217 2.57 -12.55 6.01
N ILE A 218 3.34 -13.62 6.24
CA ILE A 218 3.72 -14.57 5.19
C ILE A 218 2.48 -15.25 4.62
N ALA A 219 1.55 -15.71 5.46
CA ALA A 219 0.31 -16.33 5.01
C ALA A 219 -0.50 -15.41 4.10
N LEU A 220 -0.68 -14.14 4.50
CA LEU A 220 -1.38 -13.15 3.68
C LEU A 220 -0.65 -12.88 2.36
N TYR A 221 0.68 -12.78 2.39
CA TYR A 221 1.49 -12.62 1.18
C TYR A 221 1.30 -13.80 0.21
N LEU A 222 1.35 -15.04 0.72
CA LEU A 222 1.16 -16.24 -0.10
C LEU A 222 -0.23 -16.25 -0.75
N ASP A 223 -1.27 -15.80 -0.03
CA ASP A 223 -2.61 -15.62 -0.56
C ASP A 223 -2.67 -14.66 -1.77
N PHE A 224 -1.87 -13.58 -1.76
CA PHE A 224 -1.84 -12.62 -2.88
C PHE A 224 -1.23 -13.17 -4.17
N ILE A 225 -0.24 -14.05 -4.04
CA ILE A 225 0.51 -14.58 -5.18
C ILE A 225 -0.01 -15.94 -5.64
N ARG A 226 -0.77 -16.66 -4.82
CA ARG A 226 -1.19 -18.07 -5.08
C ARG A 226 -1.80 -18.26 -6.46
N ASP A 227 -2.84 -17.49 -6.79
CA ASP A 227 -3.59 -17.67 -8.04
C ASP A 227 -2.82 -17.20 -9.29
N LYS A 228 -1.75 -16.43 -9.09
CA LYS A 228 -0.87 -15.91 -10.17
C LYS A 228 0.37 -16.78 -10.36
N SER A 229 0.62 -17.69 -9.43
CA SER A 229 1.81 -18.53 -9.42
C SER A 229 1.59 -19.81 -10.22
N PRO A 230 2.65 -20.39 -10.81
CA PRO A 230 2.61 -21.72 -11.42
C PRO A 230 2.15 -22.80 -10.44
N ASN A 231 1.59 -23.91 -10.94
CA ASN A 231 1.08 -25.00 -10.10
C ASN A 231 2.11 -25.52 -9.09
N TRP A 232 3.37 -25.65 -9.49
CA TRP A 232 4.43 -26.11 -8.59
C TRP A 232 4.65 -25.14 -7.42
N VAL A 233 4.51 -23.83 -7.62
CA VAL A 233 4.59 -22.85 -6.51
C VAL A 233 3.41 -23.03 -5.57
N ARG A 234 2.20 -23.23 -6.12
CA ARG A 234 0.98 -23.44 -5.32
C ARG A 234 1.09 -24.68 -4.42
N GLU A 235 1.66 -25.76 -4.92
CA GLU A 235 1.93 -26.97 -4.13
C GLU A 235 2.86 -26.68 -2.95
N TYR A 236 3.95 -25.93 -3.17
CA TYR A 236 4.84 -25.52 -2.08
C TYR A 236 4.16 -24.56 -1.10
N ILE A 237 3.30 -23.65 -1.58
CA ILE A 237 2.48 -22.78 -0.72
C ILE A 237 1.59 -23.62 0.19
N ASP A 238 0.83 -24.57 -0.38
CA ASP A 238 -0.08 -25.42 0.37
C ASP A 238 0.67 -26.29 1.40
N GLN A 239 1.85 -26.80 1.03
CA GLN A 239 2.74 -27.50 1.97
C GLN A 239 3.22 -26.56 3.09
N SER A 240 3.70 -25.36 2.77
CA SER A 240 4.21 -24.42 3.78
C SER A 240 3.12 -24.04 4.80
N LEU A 241 1.87 -23.85 4.34
CA LEU A 241 0.72 -23.59 5.20
C LEU A 241 0.40 -24.81 6.09
N LYS A 242 0.42 -26.02 5.53
CA LYS A 242 0.24 -27.28 6.28
C LYS A 242 1.29 -27.43 7.40
N TYR A 243 2.53 -27.06 7.12
CA TYR A 243 3.63 -27.09 8.09
C TYR A 243 3.76 -25.78 8.90
N LYS A 244 2.71 -24.95 8.94
CA LYS A 244 2.61 -23.74 9.77
C LYS A 244 3.74 -22.71 9.56
N LEU A 245 4.23 -22.60 8.33
CA LEU A 245 5.13 -21.53 7.90
C LEU A 245 6.39 -21.42 8.79
N MET A 246 6.72 -20.21 9.27
CA MET A 246 7.92 -19.95 10.06
C MET A 246 7.82 -20.44 11.52
N THR A 247 6.64 -20.89 11.97
CA THR A 247 6.47 -21.39 13.34
C THR A 247 7.10 -22.79 13.56
N THR A 248 7.41 -23.51 12.47
CA THR A 248 8.10 -24.81 12.53
C THR A 248 9.36 -24.79 11.67
N ARG A 249 10.29 -25.69 11.98
CA ARG A 249 11.53 -25.86 11.21
C ARG A 249 11.23 -26.37 9.79
N GLU A 250 10.30 -27.30 9.68
CA GLU A 250 9.88 -27.90 8.41
C GLU A 250 9.21 -26.86 7.50
N GLY A 251 8.29 -26.06 8.04
CA GLY A 251 7.64 -24.98 7.27
C GLY A 251 8.64 -23.92 6.82
N ALA A 252 9.57 -23.51 7.69
CA ALA A 252 10.65 -22.57 7.33
C ALA A 252 11.57 -23.14 6.23
N LYS A 253 11.88 -24.44 6.28
CA LYS A 253 12.66 -25.12 5.23
C LYS A 253 11.94 -25.10 3.89
N ILE A 254 10.64 -25.41 3.87
CA ILE A 254 9.82 -25.38 2.64
C ILE A 254 9.78 -23.97 2.05
N LEU A 255 9.59 -22.94 2.88
CA LEU A 255 9.61 -21.54 2.42
C LEU A 255 10.96 -21.14 1.83
N PHE A 256 12.06 -21.57 2.44
CA PHE A 256 13.41 -21.31 1.94
C PHE A 256 13.67 -22.02 0.60
N GLU A 257 13.26 -23.27 0.46
CA GLU A 257 13.37 -24.02 -0.80
C GLU A 257 12.52 -23.37 -1.90
N LEU A 258 11.31 -22.95 -1.56
CA LEU A 258 10.41 -22.23 -2.47
C LEU A 258 11.04 -20.91 -2.94
N ASP A 259 11.54 -20.07 -2.04
CA ASP A 259 12.17 -18.79 -2.39
C ASP A 259 13.37 -18.99 -3.35
N ASN A 260 14.25 -19.94 -3.02
CA ASN A 260 15.40 -20.25 -3.85
C ASN A 260 14.98 -20.72 -5.25
N LYS A 261 13.96 -21.58 -5.34
CA LYS A 261 13.50 -22.11 -6.63
C LYS A 261 12.84 -21.02 -7.47
N MET A 262 11.94 -20.23 -6.89
CA MET A 262 11.27 -19.12 -7.59
C MET A 262 12.29 -18.15 -8.18
N ARG A 263 13.31 -17.78 -7.42
CA ARG A 263 14.35 -16.86 -7.88
C ARG A 263 15.24 -17.45 -8.98
N ARG A 264 15.57 -18.75 -8.92
CA ARG A 264 16.29 -19.42 -10.02
C ARG A 264 15.49 -19.39 -11.33
N GLU A 265 14.16 -19.46 -11.23
CA GLU A 265 13.24 -19.34 -12.37
C GLU A 265 12.86 -17.88 -12.69
N ASN A 266 13.48 -16.90 -12.04
CA ASN A 266 13.19 -15.47 -12.19
C ASN A 266 11.72 -15.09 -11.95
N ILE A 267 11.04 -15.82 -11.05
CA ILE A 267 9.70 -15.49 -10.59
C ILE A 267 9.82 -14.56 -9.39
N ILE A 268 9.43 -13.30 -9.60
CA ILE A 268 9.57 -12.20 -8.63
C ILE A 268 8.21 -11.54 -8.43
N TYR A 269 7.90 -11.21 -7.17
CA TYR A 269 6.65 -10.61 -6.71
C TYR A 269 6.95 -9.48 -5.69
N ASP A 270 8.02 -8.72 -5.91
CA ASP A 270 8.44 -7.61 -5.04
C ASP A 270 7.37 -6.50 -4.96
N GLU A 271 6.57 -6.32 -6.01
CA GLU A 271 5.51 -5.32 -6.07
C GLU A 271 4.44 -5.52 -4.98
N TYR A 272 4.22 -6.76 -4.54
CA TYR A 272 3.24 -7.09 -3.50
C TYR A 272 3.64 -6.62 -2.11
N VAL A 273 4.91 -6.29 -1.87
CA VAL A 273 5.35 -5.73 -0.58
C VAL A 273 4.64 -4.41 -0.29
N HIS A 274 4.36 -3.61 -1.31
CA HIS A 274 3.66 -2.34 -1.16
C HIS A 274 2.20 -2.56 -0.73
N LEU A 275 1.48 -3.47 -1.40
CA LEU A 275 0.12 -3.84 -1.01
C LEU A 275 0.10 -4.41 0.42
N LEU A 276 1.05 -5.30 0.72
CA LEU A 276 1.18 -5.93 2.03
C LEU A 276 1.43 -4.88 3.12
N ALA A 277 2.30 -3.90 2.90
CA ALA A 277 2.55 -2.80 3.82
C ALA A 277 1.29 -1.99 4.14
N LEU A 278 0.48 -1.70 3.12
CA LEU A 278 -0.77 -0.96 3.28
C LEU A 278 -1.81 -1.77 4.09
N VAL A 279 -1.95 -3.07 3.82
CA VAL A 279 -2.87 -3.94 4.57
C VAL A 279 -2.38 -4.14 6.01
N ILE A 280 -1.09 -4.37 6.23
CA ILE A 280 -0.54 -4.52 7.58
C ILE A 280 -0.68 -3.22 8.36
N ALA A 281 -0.49 -2.05 7.75
CA ALA A 281 -0.69 -0.78 8.44
C ALA A 281 -2.11 -0.67 9.03
N LEU A 282 -3.13 -1.12 8.30
CA LEU A 282 -4.50 -1.17 8.79
C LEU A 282 -4.72 -2.28 9.83
N GLY A 283 -4.05 -3.42 9.71
CA GLY A 283 -4.04 -4.46 10.74
C GLY A 283 -3.40 -3.98 12.06
N VAL A 284 -2.30 -3.23 11.98
CA VAL A 284 -1.64 -2.60 13.14
C VAL A 284 -2.54 -1.53 13.74
N PHE A 285 -3.25 -0.76 12.91
CA PHE A 285 -4.27 0.16 13.41
C PHE A 285 -5.34 -0.59 14.24
N ASP A 286 -5.72 -1.80 13.82
CA ASP A 286 -6.63 -2.71 14.54
C ASP A 286 -6.00 -3.53 15.67
N GLY A 287 -4.77 -3.21 16.07
CA GLY A 287 -4.11 -3.83 17.23
C GLY A 287 -3.25 -5.05 16.92
N LEU A 288 -2.96 -5.37 15.66
CA LEU A 288 -1.90 -6.31 15.30
C LEU A 288 -0.57 -5.78 15.84
N ARG A 289 0.17 -6.61 16.61
CA ARG A 289 1.47 -6.25 17.17
C ARG A 289 2.46 -7.41 16.98
N PRO A 290 3.77 -7.14 16.88
CA PRO A 290 4.80 -8.17 16.79
C PRO A 290 4.73 -9.21 17.90
#